data_AF-A0A7K2Y5X3-F1
#
_entry.id   AF-A0A7K2Y5X3-F1
#
_cell.length_a   1.000
_cell.length_b   1.000
_cell.length_c   1.000
_cell.angle_alpha   90.00
_cell.angle_beta   90.00
_cell.angle_gamma   90.00
#
_symmetry.space_group_name_H-M   'P 1'
#
loop_
_entity.id
_entity.type
_entity.pdbx_description
1 polymer ?
#
loop_
_entity_poly.entity_id
_entity_poly.type
_entity_poly.pdbx_seq_one_letter_code
_entity_poly.pdbx_strand_id
1 'polypeptide(L)'
;MSDATTPTTPTTSAGSATSGIRTVLHPVSDLGRAKGVYAALLGVPPRNESPYYVGFEAAGQHVGLVPGGGPQAMTSPVTYWQVPDIRAALAAATASGAIVTEPAHDVGGGRLVATVADPDGNVLGVLQDLAGATPRSRARRRADVEQRLAHDVDVWVATASADGAPYLVPLSFDWDGGVLRVATPAGSPTGRNLAAAGTVRLALGPTRDVVMIDGTVEAVDLDALPKEQGDRFAERTGFDPRALTSAYRWFHITPRRVQAWREEDELADRELMRDGRWLV
;
A
#
# COMPACT_ATOMS: atom_id res chain seq x y z
N MET A 1 0.04 41.14 -51.11
CA MET A 1 -0.76 40.93 -49.88
C MET A 1 -0.76 39.43 -49.65
N SER A 2 0.08 38.98 -48.72
CA SER A 2 0.29 37.57 -48.41
C SER A 2 -0.80 37.09 -47.47
N ASP A 3 -1.50 36.04 -47.86
CA ASP A 3 -2.57 35.42 -47.10
C ASP A 3 -1.96 34.40 -46.12
N ALA A 4 -2.14 34.63 -44.82
CA ALA A 4 -1.57 33.81 -43.77
C ALA A 4 -2.53 32.66 -43.42
N THR A 5 -2.22 31.45 -43.87
CA THR A 5 -2.89 30.24 -43.40
C THR A 5 -2.30 29.82 -42.06
N THR A 6 -3.02 30.11 -40.97
CA THR A 6 -2.72 29.60 -39.63
C THR A 6 -2.98 28.09 -39.58
N PRO A 7 -2.04 27.24 -39.13
CA PRO A 7 -2.30 25.83 -38.95
C PRO A 7 -3.12 25.62 -37.68
N THR A 8 -4.25 24.92 -37.80
CA THR A 8 -5.07 24.45 -36.68
C THR A 8 -4.29 23.40 -35.88
N THR A 9 -3.97 23.73 -34.63
CA THR A 9 -3.42 22.79 -33.65
C THR A 9 -4.38 21.62 -33.43
N PRO A 10 -3.93 20.35 -33.43
CA PRO A 10 -4.80 19.23 -33.12
C PRO A 10 -5.20 19.29 -31.64
N THR A 11 -6.49 19.26 -31.36
CA THR A 11 -7.05 19.15 -30.02
C THR A 11 -6.51 17.89 -29.37
N THR A 12 -5.71 18.04 -28.31
CA THR A 12 -5.29 16.94 -27.43
C THR A 12 -6.55 16.24 -26.94
N SER A 13 -6.74 14.97 -27.32
CA SER A 13 -7.76 14.11 -26.74
C SER A 13 -7.56 14.10 -25.23
N ALA A 14 -8.51 14.64 -24.48
CA ALA A 14 -8.55 14.49 -23.04
C ALA A 14 -8.59 12.99 -22.74
N GLY A 15 -7.59 12.48 -22.03
CA GLY A 15 -7.55 11.08 -21.63
C GLY A 15 -8.83 10.70 -20.86
N SER A 16 -9.30 9.47 -21.06
CA SER A 16 -10.45 8.93 -20.32
C SER A 16 -10.22 9.05 -18.81
N ALA A 17 -11.21 9.59 -18.08
CA ALA A 17 -11.18 9.67 -16.62
C ALA A 17 -11.28 8.31 -15.92
N THR A 18 -11.56 7.24 -16.67
CA THR A 18 -11.67 5.86 -16.17
C THR A 18 -10.64 4.95 -16.84
N SER A 19 -10.27 3.86 -16.17
CA SER A 19 -9.48 2.78 -16.77
C SER A 19 -10.32 1.80 -17.60
N GLY A 20 -11.57 2.16 -17.93
CA GLY A 20 -12.54 1.31 -18.61
C GLY A 20 -13.20 0.27 -17.70
N ILE A 21 -13.95 -0.64 -18.32
CA ILE A 21 -14.55 -1.78 -17.64
C ILE A 21 -13.47 -2.84 -17.41
N ARG A 22 -13.18 -3.14 -16.14
CA ARG A 22 -12.22 -4.18 -15.77
C ARG A 22 -12.86 -5.35 -15.05
N THR A 23 -14.04 -5.18 -14.48
CA THR A 23 -14.70 -6.22 -13.68
C THR A 23 -16.12 -6.44 -14.20
N VAL A 24 -16.50 -7.69 -14.37
CA VAL A 24 -17.88 -8.09 -14.66
C VAL A 24 -18.31 -9.16 -13.69
N LEU A 25 -19.41 -8.91 -12.97
CA LEU A 25 -19.98 -9.87 -12.03
C LEU A 25 -21.24 -10.47 -12.63
N HIS A 26 -21.31 -11.80 -12.69
CA HIS A 26 -22.42 -12.56 -13.25
C HIS A 26 -23.19 -13.24 -12.12
N PRO A 27 -24.50 -12.97 -11.96
CA PRO A 27 -25.32 -13.75 -11.06
C PRO A 27 -25.49 -15.17 -11.61
N VAL A 28 -25.30 -16.17 -10.75
CA VAL A 28 -25.48 -17.58 -11.12
C VAL A 28 -26.32 -18.30 -10.08
N SER A 29 -27.13 -19.26 -10.49
CA SER A 29 -27.92 -20.08 -9.56
C SER A 29 -27.14 -21.27 -8.97
N ASP A 30 -26.13 -21.75 -9.69
CA ASP A 30 -25.28 -22.88 -9.31
C ASP A 30 -23.84 -22.61 -9.73
N LEU A 31 -22.96 -22.35 -8.75
CA LEU A 31 -21.54 -22.08 -9.01
C LEU A 31 -20.82 -23.28 -9.63
N GLY A 32 -21.11 -24.49 -9.17
CA GLY A 32 -20.42 -25.69 -9.64
C GLY A 32 -20.64 -25.91 -11.14
N ARG A 33 -21.88 -25.75 -11.59
CA ARG A 33 -22.25 -25.84 -13.00
C ARG A 33 -21.73 -24.67 -13.82
N ALA A 34 -21.87 -23.44 -13.31
CA ALA A 34 -21.43 -22.25 -14.05
C ALA A 34 -19.91 -22.20 -14.20
N LYS A 35 -19.15 -22.53 -13.15
CA LYS A 35 -17.68 -22.51 -13.16
C LYS A 35 -17.08 -23.24 -14.35
N GLY A 36 -17.58 -24.43 -14.68
CA GLY A 36 -17.09 -25.22 -15.82
C GLY A 36 -17.28 -24.51 -17.16
N VAL A 37 -18.40 -23.80 -17.35
CA VAL A 37 -18.69 -23.02 -18.56
C VAL A 37 -17.72 -21.85 -18.70
N TYR A 38 -17.53 -21.06 -17.63
CA TYR A 38 -16.64 -19.90 -17.66
C TYR A 38 -15.17 -20.31 -17.79
N ALA A 39 -14.73 -21.38 -17.13
CA ALA A 39 -13.37 -21.90 -17.29
C ALA A 39 -13.09 -22.32 -18.75
N ALA A 40 -14.05 -22.99 -19.39
CA ALA A 40 -13.92 -23.37 -20.80
C ALA A 40 -13.94 -22.16 -21.74
N LEU A 41 -14.82 -21.18 -21.50
CA LEU A 41 -14.93 -19.96 -22.31
C LEU A 41 -13.68 -19.07 -22.21
N LEU A 42 -13.17 -18.88 -20.99
CA LEU A 42 -12.05 -17.99 -20.71
C LEU A 42 -10.69 -18.66 -20.95
N GLY A 43 -10.66 -20.00 -21.06
CA GLY A 43 -9.44 -20.78 -21.27
C GLY A 43 -8.47 -20.79 -20.09
N VAL A 44 -8.94 -20.39 -18.90
CA VAL A 44 -8.14 -20.30 -17.67
C VAL A 44 -8.92 -20.89 -16.48
N PRO A 45 -8.22 -21.48 -15.49
CA PRO A 45 -8.87 -21.88 -14.25
C PRO A 45 -9.26 -20.64 -13.42
N PRO A 46 -10.23 -20.79 -12.48
CA PRO A 46 -10.52 -19.72 -11.53
C PRO A 46 -9.31 -19.43 -10.64
N ARG A 47 -9.14 -18.16 -10.27
CA ARG A 47 -8.10 -17.68 -9.36
C ARG A 47 -8.55 -17.73 -7.90
N ASN A 48 -9.84 -17.49 -7.67
CA ASN A 48 -10.45 -17.51 -6.34
C ASN A 48 -11.68 -18.41 -6.37
N GLU A 49 -11.79 -19.30 -5.37
CA GLU A 49 -12.94 -20.18 -5.22
C GLU A 49 -13.40 -20.19 -3.76
N SER A 50 -14.69 -19.97 -3.55
CA SER A 50 -15.37 -20.12 -2.27
C SER A 50 -16.84 -20.48 -2.51
N PRO A 51 -17.58 -20.90 -1.47
CA PRO A 51 -19.03 -21.16 -1.60
C PRO A 51 -19.85 -19.95 -2.05
N TYR A 52 -19.31 -18.73 -1.90
CA TYR A 52 -20.01 -17.47 -2.13
C TYR A 52 -19.49 -16.70 -3.35
N TYR A 53 -18.42 -17.19 -3.99
CA TYR A 53 -17.74 -16.47 -5.08
C TYR A 53 -16.80 -17.37 -5.87
N VAL A 54 -16.80 -17.24 -7.19
CA VAL A 54 -15.74 -17.76 -8.07
C VAL A 54 -15.23 -16.62 -8.96
N GLY A 55 -13.92 -16.37 -8.95
CA GLY A 55 -13.30 -15.30 -9.73
C GLY A 55 -12.30 -15.83 -10.75
N PHE A 56 -12.31 -15.26 -11.95
CA PHE A 56 -11.36 -15.53 -13.02
C PHE A 56 -10.62 -14.24 -13.39
N GLU A 57 -9.37 -14.39 -13.85
CA GLU A 57 -8.60 -13.31 -14.47
C GLU A 57 -8.31 -13.71 -15.91
N ALA A 58 -8.88 -12.98 -16.87
CA ALA A 58 -8.76 -13.30 -18.29
C ALA A 58 -8.57 -12.01 -19.10
N ALA A 59 -7.50 -11.95 -19.90
CA ALA A 59 -7.20 -10.83 -20.79
C ALA A 59 -7.27 -9.43 -20.13
N GLY A 60 -6.85 -9.32 -18.86
CA GLY A 60 -6.85 -8.06 -18.11
C GLY A 60 -8.22 -7.66 -17.54
N GLN A 61 -9.21 -8.55 -17.58
CA GLN A 61 -10.51 -8.41 -16.94
C GLN A 61 -10.68 -9.44 -15.82
N HIS A 62 -11.33 -8.99 -14.75
CA HIS A 62 -11.84 -9.83 -13.70
C HIS A 62 -13.27 -10.27 -14.04
N VAL A 63 -13.52 -11.58 -14.06
CA VAL A 63 -14.87 -12.14 -14.26
C VAL A 63 -15.27 -12.88 -12.98
N GLY A 64 -16.27 -12.37 -12.28
CA GLY A 64 -16.79 -12.95 -11.05
C GLY A 64 -18.13 -13.65 -11.26
N LEU A 65 -18.32 -14.78 -10.58
CA LEU A 65 -19.58 -15.51 -10.49
C LEU A 65 -20.12 -15.37 -9.05
N VAL A 66 -21.35 -14.89 -8.92
CA VAL A 66 -21.98 -14.57 -7.64
C VAL A 66 -23.28 -15.38 -7.48
N PRO A 67 -23.34 -16.36 -6.55
CA PRO A 67 -24.56 -17.12 -6.28
C PRO A 67 -25.74 -16.21 -5.94
N GLY A 68 -26.87 -16.40 -6.62
CA GLY A 68 -28.10 -15.64 -6.36
C GLY A 68 -27.95 -14.12 -6.54
N GLY A 69 -26.86 -13.67 -7.19
CA GLY A 69 -26.55 -12.25 -7.32
C GLY A 69 -26.08 -11.56 -6.03
N GLY A 70 -25.72 -12.33 -5.01
CA GLY A 70 -25.20 -11.81 -3.74
C GLY A 70 -26.24 -11.04 -2.92
N PRO A 71 -25.80 -10.32 -1.87
CA PRO A 71 -26.68 -9.45 -1.06
C PRO A 71 -27.46 -8.41 -1.90
N GLN A 72 -26.90 -8.03 -3.05
CA GLN A 72 -27.49 -7.06 -3.98
C GLN A 72 -28.60 -7.66 -4.86
N ALA A 73 -28.82 -8.98 -4.80
CA ALA A 73 -29.81 -9.70 -5.61
C ALA A 73 -29.72 -9.36 -7.12
N MET A 74 -28.49 -9.29 -7.64
CA MET A 74 -28.25 -9.02 -9.07
C MET A 74 -29.03 -10.01 -9.95
N THR A 75 -29.81 -9.50 -10.90
CA THR A 75 -30.60 -10.31 -11.84
C THR A 75 -30.00 -10.39 -13.24
N SER A 76 -29.01 -9.55 -13.53
CA SER A 76 -28.24 -9.52 -14.76
C SER A 76 -26.75 -9.26 -14.45
N PRO A 77 -25.83 -9.54 -15.40
CA PRO A 77 -24.43 -9.19 -15.23
C PRO A 77 -24.23 -7.68 -15.05
N VAL A 78 -23.39 -7.30 -14.09
CA VAL A 78 -23.04 -5.89 -13.84
C VAL A 78 -21.58 -5.67 -14.20
N THR A 79 -21.34 -4.70 -15.08
CA THR A 79 -20.00 -4.24 -15.48
C THR A 79 -19.56 -3.09 -14.59
N TYR A 80 -18.34 -3.14 -14.08
CA TYR A 80 -17.77 -2.12 -13.22
C TYR A 80 -16.69 -1.32 -13.94
N TRP A 81 -16.88 0.00 -14.02
CA TRP A 81 -15.85 0.94 -14.43
C TRP A 81 -14.88 1.17 -13.28
N GLN A 82 -13.59 1.04 -13.58
CA GLN A 82 -12.55 1.33 -12.62
C GLN A 82 -12.20 2.83 -12.64
N VAL A 83 -12.35 3.48 -11.50
CA VAL A 83 -12.17 4.93 -11.34
C VAL A 83 -11.12 5.24 -10.25
N PRO A 84 -10.39 6.35 -10.37
CA PRO A 84 -9.43 6.77 -9.35
C PRO A 84 -10.10 7.34 -8.10
N ASP A 85 -11.31 7.92 -8.25
CA ASP A 85 -12.12 8.48 -7.18
C ASP A 85 -13.60 8.15 -7.40
N ILE A 86 -14.14 7.24 -6.60
CA ILE A 86 -15.52 6.78 -6.65
C ILE A 86 -16.50 7.87 -6.22
N ARG A 87 -16.14 8.74 -5.28
CA ARG A 87 -17.03 9.82 -4.83
C ARG A 87 -17.19 10.85 -5.94
N ALA A 88 -16.09 11.24 -6.58
CA ALA A 88 -16.12 12.15 -7.72
C ALA A 88 -16.89 11.54 -8.90
N ALA A 89 -16.67 10.25 -9.20
CA ALA A 89 -17.38 9.56 -10.27
C ALA A 89 -18.89 9.47 -10.02
N LEU A 90 -19.30 9.11 -8.80
CA LEU A 90 -20.72 9.07 -8.42
C LEU A 90 -21.37 10.46 -8.49
N ALA A 91 -20.69 11.49 -8.00
CA ALA A 91 -21.20 12.87 -8.08
C ALA A 91 -21.40 13.32 -9.53
N ALA A 92 -20.45 13.01 -10.43
CA ALA A 92 -20.56 13.33 -11.85
C ALA A 92 -21.69 12.55 -12.55
N ALA A 93 -21.83 11.25 -12.25
CA ALA A 93 -22.89 10.42 -12.79
C ALA A 93 -24.28 10.91 -12.34
N THR A 94 -24.45 11.21 -11.06
CA THR A 94 -25.72 11.71 -10.51
C THR A 94 -26.06 13.11 -11.02
N ALA A 95 -25.07 14.00 -11.16
CA ALA A 95 -25.29 15.30 -11.81
C ALA A 95 -25.76 15.18 -13.27
N SER A 96 -25.47 14.04 -13.92
CA SER A 96 -25.86 13.73 -15.29
C SER A 96 -27.17 12.92 -15.39
N GLY A 97 -27.85 12.66 -14.27
CA GLY A 97 -29.15 11.98 -14.24
C GLY A 97 -29.13 10.51 -13.80
N ALA A 98 -27.98 9.96 -13.42
CA ALA A 98 -27.92 8.62 -12.85
C ALA A 98 -28.41 8.59 -11.39
N ILE A 99 -29.05 7.49 -10.99
CA ILE A 99 -29.53 7.27 -9.62
C ILE A 99 -28.60 6.28 -8.93
N VAL A 100 -28.09 6.62 -7.74
CA VAL A 100 -27.30 5.68 -6.94
C VAL A 100 -28.21 4.56 -6.44
N THR A 101 -27.99 3.33 -6.90
CA THR A 101 -28.73 2.13 -6.49
C THR A 101 -28.07 1.44 -5.31
N GLU A 102 -26.74 1.52 -5.22
CA GLU A 102 -25.96 1.06 -4.08
C GLU A 102 -24.86 2.08 -3.76
N PRO A 103 -24.82 2.63 -2.53
CA PRO A 103 -23.80 3.61 -2.16
C PRO A 103 -22.42 2.97 -2.08
N ALA A 104 -21.39 3.81 -2.25
CA ALA A 104 -20.00 3.40 -2.12
C ALA A 104 -19.74 2.78 -0.73
N HIS A 105 -19.26 1.54 -0.72
CA HIS A 105 -18.88 0.82 0.50
C HIS A 105 -17.64 -0.05 0.24
N ASP A 106 -16.93 -0.39 1.31
CA ASP A 106 -15.73 -1.21 1.27
C ASP A 106 -16.10 -2.70 1.24
N VAL A 107 -15.51 -3.45 0.32
CA VAL A 107 -15.72 -4.90 0.15
C VAL A 107 -14.51 -5.73 0.59
N GLY A 108 -13.58 -5.11 1.31
CA GLY A 108 -12.31 -5.68 1.76
C GLY A 108 -11.11 -5.15 0.97
N GLY A 109 -9.97 -5.06 1.64
CA GLY A 109 -8.70 -4.63 1.02
C GLY A 109 -8.70 -3.18 0.54
N GLY A 110 -9.61 -2.35 1.05
CA GLY A 110 -9.72 -0.95 0.64
C GLY A 110 -10.37 -0.74 -0.72
N ARG A 111 -10.92 -1.80 -1.32
CA ARG A 111 -11.69 -1.72 -2.56
C ARG A 111 -13.07 -1.17 -2.23
N LEU A 112 -13.42 -0.07 -2.88
CA LEU A 112 -14.75 0.52 -2.82
C LEU A 112 -15.54 0.12 -4.06
N VAL A 113 -16.79 -0.26 -3.85
CA VAL A 113 -17.74 -0.50 -4.95
C VAL A 113 -19.03 0.28 -4.71
N ALA A 114 -19.67 0.68 -5.80
CA ALA A 114 -20.99 1.28 -5.84
C ALA A 114 -21.70 0.85 -7.12
N THR A 115 -23.02 1.02 -7.16
CA THR A 115 -23.79 0.88 -8.41
C THR A 115 -24.69 2.09 -8.61
N VAL A 116 -24.85 2.48 -9.87
CA VAL A 116 -25.81 3.50 -10.31
C VAL A 116 -26.70 2.92 -11.40
N ALA A 117 -27.93 3.40 -11.51
CA ALA A 117 -28.80 3.19 -12.66
C ALA A 117 -28.77 4.44 -13.55
N ASP A 118 -28.58 4.25 -14.86
CA ASP A 118 -28.79 5.33 -15.83
C ASP A 118 -30.30 5.61 -16.03
N PRO A 119 -30.69 6.66 -16.81
CA PRO A 119 -32.09 6.98 -17.04
C PRO A 119 -32.92 5.88 -17.71
N ASP A 120 -32.26 4.93 -18.39
CA ASP A 120 -32.90 3.79 -19.06
C ASP A 120 -32.98 2.54 -18.15
N GLY A 121 -32.45 2.63 -16.92
CA GLY A 121 -32.46 1.55 -15.93
C GLY A 121 -31.30 0.57 -16.04
N ASN A 122 -30.27 0.87 -16.84
CA ASN A 122 -29.06 0.04 -16.90
C ASN A 122 -28.25 0.19 -15.60
N VAL A 123 -27.96 -0.93 -14.94
CA VAL A 123 -27.14 -0.93 -13.72
C VAL A 123 -25.66 -0.93 -14.10
N LEU A 124 -24.96 0.12 -13.68
CA LEU A 124 -23.55 0.35 -13.95
C LEU A 124 -22.78 0.32 -12.63
N GLY A 125 -21.77 -0.54 -12.56
CA GLY A 125 -20.87 -0.62 -11.42
C GLY A 125 -19.80 0.47 -11.50
N VAL A 126 -19.43 1.02 -10.35
CA VAL A 126 -18.26 1.88 -10.18
C VAL A 126 -17.38 1.25 -9.12
N LEU A 127 -16.10 1.07 -9.44
CA LEU A 127 -15.14 0.42 -8.57
C LEU A 127 -13.92 1.32 -8.44
N GLN A 128 -13.52 1.57 -7.21
CA GLN A 128 -12.24 2.19 -6.90
C GLN A 128 -11.43 1.20 -6.07
N ASP A 129 -10.29 0.79 -6.59
CA ASP A 129 -9.26 0.19 -5.74
C ASP A 129 -8.58 1.29 -4.93
N LEU A 130 -8.13 0.96 -3.72
CA LEU A 130 -7.30 1.86 -2.93
C LEU A 130 -6.13 2.34 -3.80
N ALA A 131 -5.89 3.67 -3.84
CA ALA A 131 -5.02 4.31 -4.83
C ALA A 131 -3.73 3.51 -5.15
N GLY A 132 -3.72 2.82 -6.29
CA GLY A 132 -2.60 1.98 -6.74
C GLY A 132 -2.96 0.59 -7.29
N ALA A 133 -3.97 0.47 -8.17
CA ALA A 133 -4.35 -0.80 -8.84
C ALA A 133 -3.29 -1.40 -9.78
N THR A 134 -2.04 -0.98 -9.65
CA THR A 134 -0.89 -1.56 -10.33
C THR A 134 0.23 -1.58 -9.29
N PRO A 135 0.95 -2.70 -9.12
CA PRO A 135 2.09 -2.75 -8.23
C PRO A 135 3.01 -1.56 -8.49
N ARG A 136 3.34 -0.81 -7.44
CA ARG A 136 4.23 0.33 -7.57
C ARG A 136 5.55 -0.14 -8.16
N SER A 137 6.10 0.65 -9.09
CA SER A 137 7.45 0.42 -9.59
C SER A 137 8.46 0.49 -8.44
N ARG A 138 9.62 -0.17 -8.58
CA ARG A 138 10.72 -0.11 -7.60
C ARG A 138 11.09 1.33 -7.25
N ALA A 139 11.18 2.20 -8.26
CA ALA A 139 11.47 3.62 -8.08
C ALA A 139 10.41 4.32 -7.22
N ARG A 140 9.11 4.05 -7.46
CA ARG A 140 8.04 4.62 -6.64
C ARG A 140 8.07 4.07 -5.21
N ARG A 141 8.27 2.77 -5.02
CA ARG A 141 8.38 2.16 -3.68
C ARG A 141 9.54 2.74 -2.90
N ARG A 142 10.70 2.96 -3.55
CA ARG A 142 11.85 3.61 -2.92
C ARG A 142 11.51 5.03 -2.48
N ALA A 143 10.90 5.84 -3.36
CA ALA A 143 10.49 7.20 -3.01
C ALA A 143 9.50 7.23 -1.83
N ASP A 144 8.54 6.29 -1.80
CA ASP A 144 7.60 6.15 -0.69
C ASP A 144 8.32 5.77 0.63
N VAL A 145 9.33 4.88 0.58
CA VAL A 145 10.15 4.52 1.74
C VAL A 145 10.96 5.71 2.25
N GLU A 146 11.64 6.43 1.35
CA GLU A 146 12.42 7.61 1.70
C GLU A 146 11.52 8.70 2.30
N GLN A 147 10.29 8.86 1.79
CA GLN A 147 9.29 9.75 2.37
C GLN A 147 8.90 9.31 3.78
N ARG A 148 8.60 8.03 4.02
CA ARG A 148 8.26 7.52 5.36
C ARG A 148 9.39 7.71 6.35
N LEU A 149 10.62 7.35 5.98
CA LEU A 149 11.80 7.58 6.81
C LEU A 149 11.98 9.06 7.17
N ALA A 150 11.62 9.98 6.26
CA ALA A 150 11.71 11.41 6.50
C ALA A 150 10.54 11.97 7.35
N HIS A 151 9.39 11.31 7.45
CA HIS A 151 8.19 11.90 8.08
C HIS A 151 7.64 11.11 9.28
N ASP A 152 7.77 9.78 9.31
CA ASP A 152 7.31 8.98 10.43
C ASP A 152 8.20 9.26 11.66
N VAL A 153 7.59 9.36 12.85
CA VAL A 153 8.30 9.66 14.10
C VAL A 153 8.77 8.38 14.78
N ASP A 154 7.98 7.32 14.70
CA ASP A 154 8.18 6.08 15.44
C ASP A 154 8.41 4.88 14.53
N VAL A 155 9.21 3.94 15.01
CA VAL A 155 9.53 2.68 14.32
C VAL A 155 9.40 1.51 15.29
N TRP A 156 8.84 0.40 14.84
CA TRP A 156 8.84 -0.84 15.60
C TRP A 156 10.25 -1.45 15.58
N VAL A 157 10.83 -1.67 16.76
CA VAL A 157 12.19 -2.19 16.92
C VAL A 157 12.14 -3.62 17.43
N ALA A 158 12.42 -4.58 16.56
CA ALA A 158 12.50 -5.99 16.89
C ALA A 158 13.96 -6.38 17.20
N THR A 159 14.18 -6.90 18.40
CA THR A 159 15.48 -7.38 18.87
C THR A 159 15.35 -8.79 19.45
N ALA A 160 16.47 -9.44 19.69
CA ALA A 160 16.54 -10.70 20.43
C ALA A 160 17.65 -10.62 21.46
N SER A 161 17.45 -11.27 22.61
CA SER A 161 18.51 -11.51 23.59
C SER A 161 19.53 -12.53 23.06
N ALA A 162 20.65 -12.67 23.77
CA ALA A 162 21.74 -13.58 23.37
C ALA A 162 21.32 -15.07 23.31
N ASP A 163 20.30 -15.46 24.08
CA ASP A 163 19.68 -16.79 24.07
C ASP A 163 18.52 -16.91 23.06
N GLY A 164 18.24 -15.86 22.29
CA GLY A 164 17.25 -15.86 21.20
C GLY A 164 15.82 -15.48 21.62
N ALA A 165 15.58 -15.03 22.85
CA ALA A 165 14.24 -14.58 23.24
C ALA A 165 13.87 -13.27 22.51
N PRO A 166 12.73 -13.22 21.78
CA PRO A 166 12.35 -12.04 21.01
C PRO A 166 11.82 -10.92 21.91
N TYR A 167 12.07 -9.67 21.50
CA TYR A 167 11.54 -8.47 22.14
C TYR A 167 11.17 -7.42 21.09
N LEU A 168 10.03 -6.75 21.29
CA LEU A 168 9.47 -5.79 20.34
C LEU A 168 8.91 -4.58 21.08
N VAL A 169 9.34 -3.38 20.69
CA VAL A 169 8.86 -2.12 21.27
C VAL A 169 8.96 -1.01 20.21
N PRO A 170 8.02 -0.04 20.16
CA PRO A 170 8.21 1.14 19.33
C PRO A 170 9.24 2.07 19.97
N LEU A 171 10.12 2.68 19.16
CA LEU A 171 11.00 3.78 19.56
C LEU A 171 10.87 4.92 18.56
N SER A 172 10.98 6.15 19.04
CA SER A 172 11.13 7.31 18.15
C SER A 172 12.50 7.30 17.48
N PHE A 173 12.55 7.77 16.23
CA PHE A 173 13.78 7.75 15.44
C PHE A 173 14.00 9.04 14.65
N ASP A 174 15.25 9.21 14.25
CA ASP A 174 15.69 10.21 13.29
C ASP A 174 16.43 9.55 12.12
N TRP A 175 16.37 10.16 10.94
CA TRP A 175 16.95 9.65 9.69
C TRP A 175 17.67 10.77 8.93
N ASP A 176 18.92 10.52 8.53
CA ASP A 176 19.75 11.51 7.80
C ASP A 176 20.00 11.17 6.33
N GLY A 177 19.33 10.15 5.80
CA GLY A 177 19.60 9.63 4.45
C GLY A 177 20.50 8.40 4.41
N GLY A 178 21.18 8.05 5.51
CA GLY A 178 22.03 6.84 5.59
C GLY A 178 21.90 6.04 6.89
N VAL A 179 21.66 6.70 8.02
CA VAL A 179 21.62 6.09 9.36
C VAL A 179 20.31 6.43 10.06
N LEU A 180 19.61 5.41 10.56
CA LEU A 180 18.52 5.60 11.53
C LEU A 180 19.13 5.70 12.93
N ARG A 181 18.74 6.72 13.69
CA ARG A 181 19.17 6.92 15.08
C ARG A 181 17.99 6.69 16.01
N VAL A 182 18.17 5.83 16.99
CA VAL A 182 17.24 5.63 18.09
C VAL A 182 17.96 5.79 19.43
N ALA A 183 17.21 6.10 20.49
CA ALA A 183 17.73 6.18 21.84
C ALA A 183 16.88 5.37 22.82
N THR A 184 17.53 4.68 23.75
CA THR A 184 16.86 3.91 24.82
C THR A 184 17.80 3.77 26.02
N PRO A 185 17.30 3.51 27.24
CA PRO A 185 18.19 3.24 28.38
C PRO A 185 19.11 2.05 28.06
N ALA A 186 20.41 2.18 28.34
CA ALA A 186 21.40 1.14 28.09
C ALA A 186 21.04 -0.19 28.78
N GLY A 187 20.40 -0.10 29.95
CA GLY A 187 19.92 -1.23 30.72
C GLY A 187 18.56 -1.79 30.31
N SER A 188 17.87 -1.24 29.30
CA SER A 188 16.59 -1.78 28.82
C SER A 188 16.79 -3.10 28.04
N PRO A 189 15.76 -3.97 27.90
CA PRO A 189 15.87 -5.16 27.05
C PRO A 189 16.36 -4.82 25.64
N THR A 190 15.75 -3.82 25.00
CA THR A 190 16.17 -3.34 23.67
C THR A 190 17.59 -2.82 23.67
N GLY A 191 17.99 -1.97 24.63
CA GLY A 191 19.33 -1.40 24.69
C GLY A 191 20.43 -2.45 24.85
N ARG A 192 20.22 -3.43 25.73
CA ARG A 192 21.15 -4.57 25.89
C ARG A 192 21.23 -5.44 24.64
N ASN A 193 20.09 -5.74 24.03
CA ASN A 193 20.02 -6.59 22.84
C ASN A 193 20.70 -5.92 21.65
N LEU A 194 20.44 -4.64 21.40
CA LEU A 194 21.07 -3.85 20.33
C LEU A 194 22.59 -3.80 20.47
N ALA A 195 23.09 -3.55 21.69
CA ALA A 195 24.52 -3.48 21.97
C ALA A 195 25.21 -4.85 21.80
N ALA A 196 24.55 -5.95 22.19
CA ALA A 196 25.14 -7.28 22.15
C ALA A 196 25.06 -7.93 20.76
N ALA A 197 23.94 -7.79 20.05
CA ALA A 197 23.70 -8.47 18.79
C ALA A 197 24.30 -7.75 17.58
N GLY A 198 24.46 -6.42 17.64
CA GLY A 198 24.97 -5.61 16.52
C GLY A 198 24.07 -5.63 15.28
N THR A 199 22.84 -6.15 15.39
CA THR A 199 21.86 -6.24 14.31
C THR A 199 20.45 -5.99 14.84
N VAL A 200 19.56 -5.56 13.96
CA VAL A 200 18.17 -5.24 14.31
C VAL A 200 17.26 -5.39 13.09
N ARG A 201 15.98 -5.71 13.34
CA ARG A 201 14.92 -5.61 12.35
C ARG A 201 13.92 -4.53 12.76
N LEU A 202 13.61 -3.65 11.83
CA LEU A 202 12.69 -2.52 12.01
C LEU A 202 11.46 -2.68 11.12
N ALA A 203 10.33 -2.13 11.57
CA ALA A 203 9.11 -2.04 10.77
C ALA A 203 8.46 -0.64 10.86
N LEU A 204 8.08 -0.09 9.70
CA LEU A 204 7.40 1.20 9.53
C LEU A 204 6.10 1.00 8.74
N GLY A 205 5.21 1.98 8.88
CA GLY A 205 3.96 2.07 8.12
C GLY A 205 2.79 1.30 8.72
N PRO A 206 1.57 1.60 8.23
CA PRO A 206 0.35 0.92 8.66
C PRO A 206 0.28 -0.50 8.09
N THR A 207 -0.66 -1.29 8.60
CA THR A 207 -1.03 -2.58 8.00
C THR A 207 -1.33 -2.40 6.51
N ARG A 208 -0.81 -3.30 5.67
CA ARG A 208 -0.94 -3.27 4.20
C ARG A 208 -0.22 -2.13 3.48
N ASP A 209 0.65 -1.36 4.12
CA ASP A 209 1.67 -0.53 3.43
C ASP A 209 2.93 -0.47 4.31
N VAL A 210 3.68 -1.57 4.29
CA VAL A 210 4.73 -1.86 5.27
C VAL A 210 6.12 -1.70 4.67
N VAL A 211 7.04 -1.25 5.51
CA VAL A 211 8.47 -1.23 5.23
C VAL A 211 9.17 -2.06 6.28
N MET A 212 9.97 -3.03 5.86
CA MET A 212 10.82 -3.84 6.75
C MET A 212 12.29 -3.56 6.46
N ILE A 213 13.06 -3.26 7.50
CA ILE A 213 14.47 -2.90 7.39
C ILE A 213 15.29 -3.84 8.27
N ASP A 214 16.26 -4.54 7.70
CA ASP A 214 17.31 -5.21 8.46
C ASP A 214 18.55 -4.31 8.46
N GLY A 215 19.15 -4.08 9.62
CA GLY A 215 20.29 -3.17 9.77
C GLY A 215 21.36 -3.67 10.74
N THR A 216 22.57 -3.14 10.59
CA THR A 216 23.66 -3.29 11.56
C THR A 216 23.61 -2.15 12.56
N VAL A 217 23.98 -2.43 13.80
CA VAL A 217 23.85 -1.51 14.94
C VAL A 217 25.22 -1.17 15.50
N GLU A 218 25.45 0.13 15.71
CA GLU A 218 26.56 0.65 16.49
C GLU A 218 25.99 1.39 17.72
N ALA A 219 26.43 1.00 18.91
CA ALA A 219 26.07 1.68 20.15
C ALA A 219 27.02 2.86 20.38
N VAL A 220 26.46 4.05 20.62
CA VAL A 220 27.22 5.29 20.80
C VAL A 220 26.82 5.89 22.14
N ASP A 221 27.83 6.29 22.92
CA ASP A 221 27.60 6.95 24.21
C ASP A 221 26.93 8.32 24.00
N LEU A 222 26.14 8.74 25.00
CA LEU A 222 25.20 9.85 24.86
C LEU A 222 25.90 11.19 24.54
N ASP A 223 27.10 11.36 25.09
CA ASP A 223 27.98 12.53 24.98
C ASP A 223 28.89 12.51 23.73
N ALA A 224 28.98 11.37 23.05
CA ALA A 224 29.79 11.22 21.84
C ALA A 224 29.06 11.69 20.55
N LEU A 225 27.74 11.90 20.62
CA LEU A 225 26.96 12.37 19.47
C LEU A 225 27.16 13.88 19.26
N PRO A 226 27.48 14.35 18.03
CA PRO A 226 27.54 15.77 17.72
C PRO A 226 26.25 16.49 18.13
N LYS A 227 26.40 17.69 18.72
CA LYS A 227 25.29 18.45 19.29
C LYS A 227 24.15 18.64 18.28
N GLU A 228 24.49 18.96 17.03
CA GLU A 228 23.52 19.21 15.96
C GLU A 228 22.65 17.99 15.66
N GLN A 229 23.20 16.77 15.77
CA GLN A 229 22.44 15.53 15.55
C GLN A 229 21.50 15.25 16.73
N GLY A 230 21.96 15.48 17.96
CA GLY A 230 21.10 15.37 19.14
C GLY A 230 19.97 16.39 19.15
N ASP A 231 20.25 17.63 18.74
CA ASP A 231 19.25 18.70 18.64
C ASP A 231 18.20 18.37 17.57
N ARG A 232 18.63 17.89 16.39
CA ARG A 232 17.71 17.40 15.34
C ARG A 232 16.80 16.29 15.83
N PHE A 233 17.37 15.30 16.52
CA PHE A 233 16.59 14.19 17.08
C PHE A 233 15.54 14.71 18.08
N ALA A 234 15.93 15.60 18.98
CA ALA A 234 15.03 16.18 19.98
C ALA A 234 13.91 17.00 19.35
N GLU A 235 14.21 17.84 18.36
CA GLU A 235 13.21 18.61 17.63
C GLU A 235 12.22 17.72 16.88
N ARG A 236 12.73 16.67 16.20
CA ARG A 236 11.91 15.75 15.42
C ARG A 236 10.98 14.90 16.29
N THR A 237 11.48 14.39 17.40
CA THR A 237 10.76 13.40 18.22
C THR A 237 10.03 14.02 19.40
N GLY A 238 10.31 15.28 19.74
CA GLY A 238 9.84 15.90 20.98
C GLY A 238 10.50 15.32 22.24
N PHE A 239 11.54 14.49 22.08
CA PHE A 239 12.18 13.74 23.16
C PHE A 239 13.70 13.94 23.14
N ASP A 240 14.27 14.49 24.22
CA ASP A 240 15.72 14.63 24.37
C ASP A 240 16.26 13.67 25.46
N PRO A 241 16.92 12.56 25.07
CA PRO A 241 17.49 11.64 26.05
C PRO A 241 18.64 12.25 26.86
N ARG A 242 19.28 13.33 26.38
CA ARG A 242 20.39 14.03 27.07
C ARG A 242 19.90 14.79 28.31
N ALA A 243 18.60 15.09 28.38
CA ALA A 243 17.99 15.77 29.52
C ALA A 243 17.61 14.82 30.67
N LEU A 244 17.80 13.51 30.51
CA LEU A 244 17.38 12.50 31.49
C LEU A 244 18.53 12.06 32.40
N THR A 245 18.19 11.65 33.63
CA THR A 245 19.16 11.10 34.60
C THR A 245 19.46 9.62 34.38
N SER A 246 18.60 8.91 33.65
CA SER A 246 18.82 7.52 33.29
C SER A 246 19.95 7.41 32.26
N ALA A 247 20.78 6.36 32.36
CA ALA A 247 21.86 6.12 31.42
C ALA A 247 21.32 5.68 30.04
N TYR A 248 21.01 6.64 29.18
CA TYR A 248 20.63 6.42 27.78
C TYR A 248 21.85 6.22 26.89
N ARG A 249 21.65 5.51 25.78
CA ARG A 249 22.60 5.41 24.67
C ARG A 249 21.91 5.68 23.35
N TRP A 250 22.70 6.16 22.40
CA TRP A 250 22.32 6.22 21.00
C TRP A 250 22.63 4.88 20.33
N PHE A 251 21.82 4.51 19.36
CA PHE A 251 22.06 3.36 18.50
C PHE A 251 21.93 3.81 17.04
N HIS A 252 23.07 3.77 16.34
CA HIS A 252 23.16 4.05 14.92
C HIS A 252 22.87 2.77 14.14
N ILE A 253 21.81 2.81 13.33
CA ILE A 253 21.35 1.67 12.56
C ILE A 253 21.59 1.96 11.09
N THR A 254 22.51 1.21 10.48
CA THR A 254 22.78 1.30 9.04
C THR A 254 21.98 0.23 8.30
N PRO A 255 21.03 0.60 7.43
CA PRO A 255 20.26 -0.35 6.65
C PRO A 255 21.15 -1.26 5.78
N ARG A 256 20.90 -2.56 5.84
CA ARG A 256 21.54 -3.58 4.98
C ARG A 256 20.55 -4.16 3.99
N ARG A 257 19.28 -4.28 4.38
CA ARG A 257 18.19 -4.78 3.55
C ARG A 257 16.93 -3.98 3.82
N VAL A 258 16.24 -3.59 2.75
CA VAL A 258 14.96 -2.87 2.82
C VAL A 258 13.97 -3.59 1.93
N GLN A 259 12.79 -3.89 2.47
CA GLN A 259 11.65 -4.41 1.75
C GLN A 259 10.47 -3.48 1.93
N ALA A 260 9.70 -3.22 0.87
CA ALA A 260 8.44 -2.51 0.98
C ALA A 260 7.39 -3.10 0.04
N TRP A 261 6.17 -3.23 0.56
CA TRP A 261 5.03 -3.74 -0.19
C TRP A 261 3.73 -3.29 0.46
N ARG A 262 2.67 -3.28 -0.36
CA ARG A 262 1.28 -3.14 0.09
C ARG A 262 0.60 -4.51 0.17
N GLU A 263 -0.15 -4.86 -0.86
CA GLU A 263 -0.94 -6.08 -0.95
C GLU A 263 -0.12 -7.23 -1.58
N GLU A 264 -0.78 -8.37 -1.80
CA GLU A 264 -0.18 -9.58 -2.38
C GLU A 264 0.53 -9.32 -3.71
N ASP A 265 -0.03 -8.44 -4.53
CA ASP A 265 0.48 -8.06 -5.85
C ASP A 265 1.84 -7.32 -5.78
N GLU A 266 2.21 -6.79 -4.61
CA GLU A 266 3.51 -6.20 -4.36
C GLU A 266 4.50 -7.12 -3.63
N LEU A 267 4.13 -8.36 -3.30
CA LEU A 267 5.06 -9.29 -2.66
C LEU A 267 6.23 -9.65 -3.58
N ALA A 268 5.97 -9.80 -4.88
CA ALA A 268 7.03 -9.91 -5.88
C ALA A 268 7.83 -8.60 -5.96
N ASP A 269 9.15 -8.72 -6.08
CA ASP A 269 10.08 -7.58 -6.18
C ASP A 269 10.02 -6.56 -5.03
N ARG A 270 9.50 -6.95 -3.87
CA ARG A 270 9.43 -6.10 -2.66
C ARG A 270 10.78 -5.68 -2.10
N GLU A 271 11.86 -6.39 -2.43
CA GLU A 271 13.20 -6.02 -1.99
C GLU A 271 13.70 -4.81 -2.77
N LEU A 272 14.03 -3.75 -2.04
CA LEU A 272 14.48 -2.46 -2.58
C LEU A 272 15.95 -2.18 -2.28
N MET A 273 16.51 -2.80 -1.24
CA MET A 273 17.92 -2.68 -0.88
C MET A 273 18.48 -4.05 -0.52
N ARG A 274 19.70 -4.33 -1.00
CA ARG A 274 20.49 -5.53 -0.67
C ARG A 274 21.93 -5.13 -0.39
N ASP A 275 22.52 -5.70 0.66
CA ASP A 275 23.90 -5.43 1.09
C ASP A 275 24.22 -3.93 1.28
N GLY A 276 23.23 -3.16 1.74
CA GLY A 276 23.32 -1.71 1.98
C GLY A 276 23.27 -0.87 0.71
N ARG A 277 22.89 -1.44 -0.43
CA ARG A 277 22.78 -0.74 -1.71
C ARG A 277 21.36 -0.82 -2.25
N TRP A 278 20.80 0.34 -2.63
CA TRP A 278 19.53 0.40 -3.32
C TRP A 278 19.62 -0.37 -4.65
N LEU A 279 18.62 -1.20 -4.90
CA LEU A 279 18.45 -1.89 -6.17
C LEU A 279 17.91 -0.89 -7.21
N VAL A 280 18.44 -0.99 -8.42
CA VAL A 280 18.02 -0.19 -9.58
C VAL A 280 16.83 -0.85 -10.26
#